data_AF-A0A4Z1CXJ7-F1
#
_entry.id   AF-A0A4Z1CXJ7-F1
#
_cell.length_a   1.000
_cell.length_b   1.000
_cell.length_c   1.000
_cell.angle_alpha   90.00
_cell.angle_beta   90.00
_cell.angle_gamma   90.00
#
_symmetry.space_group_name_H-M   'P 1'
#
loop_
_entity.id
_entity.type
_entity.pdbx_description
1 polymer ?
#
loop_
_entity_poly.entity_id
_entity_poly.type
_entity_poly.pdbx_seq_one_letter_code
_entity_poly.pdbx_strand_id
1 'polypeptide(L)'
;MPENAAVEERLAAERAATLTQIDALTRDFQSIVDANALVAVDDEHDPDGSSTAFERAHVSSLLTQARLHLDHLDEALTRLREGRYGICERCGVEIPAERLEVRPASTRCVGCAGVG
;
A
#
# COMPACT_ATOMS: atom_id res chain seq x y z
N MET A 1 -9.61 -3.67 26.93
CA MET A 1 -9.61 -2.22 26.63
C MET A 1 -10.45 -2.02 25.37
N PRO A 2 -11.63 -1.39 25.45
CA PRO A 2 -12.54 -1.25 24.31
C PRO A 2 -11.94 -0.43 23.14
N GLU A 3 -11.00 0.47 23.44
CA GLU A 3 -10.35 1.33 22.44
C GLU A 3 -9.47 0.55 21.44
N ASN A 4 -8.73 -0.47 21.90
CA ASN A 4 -7.91 -1.30 21.01
C ASN A 4 -8.75 -2.15 20.05
N ALA A 5 -9.95 -2.59 20.46
CA ALA A 5 -10.82 -3.39 19.60
C ALA A 5 -11.33 -2.57 18.40
N ALA A 6 -11.70 -1.30 18.62
CA ALA A 6 -12.11 -0.40 17.55
C ALA A 6 -10.94 -0.08 16.59
N VAL A 7 -9.72 0.07 17.12
CA VAL A 7 -8.52 0.25 16.29
C VAL A 7 -8.21 -1.00 15.47
N GLU A 8 -8.32 -2.19 16.06
CA GLU A 8 -8.10 -3.47 15.37
C GLU A 8 -9.09 -3.65 14.21
N GLU A 9 -10.38 -3.40 14.47
CA GLU A 9 -11.43 -3.49 13.45
C GLU A 9 -11.15 -2.54 12.27
N ARG A 10 -10.77 -1.28 12.57
CA ARG A 10 -10.43 -0.29 11.54
C ARG A 10 -9.22 -0.72 10.71
N LEU A 11 -8.13 -1.16 11.36
CA LEU A 11 -6.94 -1.64 10.65
C LEU A 11 -7.25 -2.89 9.80
N ALA A 12 -8.05 -3.82 10.32
CA ALA A 12 -8.46 -5.02 9.60
C ALA A 12 -9.32 -4.69 8.38
N ALA A 13 -10.25 -3.74 8.50
CA ALA A 13 -11.07 -3.26 7.39
C ALA A 13 -10.21 -2.59 6.30
N GLU A 14 -9.27 -1.74 6.69
CA GLU A 14 -8.35 -1.07 5.75
C GLU A 14 -7.41 -2.06 5.06
N ARG A 15 -6.95 -3.09 5.78
CA ARG A 15 -6.18 -4.21 5.23
C ARG A 15 -6.96 -4.98 4.19
N ALA A 16 -8.22 -5.32 4.47
CA ALA A 16 -9.08 -6.02 3.52
C ALA A 16 -9.34 -5.20 2.24
N ALA A 17 -9.56 -3.89 2.39
CA ALA A 17 -9.70 -2.97 1.26
C ALA A 17 -8.40 -2.90 0.42
N THR A 18 -7.24 -2.82 1.08
CA THR A 18 -5.94 -2.77 0.40
C THR A 18 -5.64 -4.07 -0.36
N LEU A 19 -5.99 -5.23 0.20
CA LEU A 19 -5.87 -6.51 -0.51
C LEU A 19 -6.75 -6.56 -1.77
N THR A 20 -7.98 -6.04 -1.68
CA THR A 20 -8.88 -5.93 -2.83
C THR A 20 -8.29 -5.01 -3.91
N GLN A 21 -7.69 -3.89 -3.50
CA GLN A 21 -7.00 -2.98 -4.41
C GLN A 21 -5.78 -3.63 -5.09
N ILE A 22 -4.97 -4.38 -4.34
CA ILE A 22 -3.82 -5.12 -4.88
C ILE A 22 -4.27 -6.14 -5.93
N ASP A 23 -5.34 -6.88 -5.67
CA ASP A 23 -5.92 -7.86 -6.59
C ASP A 23 -6.39 -7.19 -7.89
N ALA A 24 -7.11 -6.06 -7.79
CA ALA A 24 -7.53 -5.26 -8.95
C ALA A 24 -6.33 -4.76 -9.77
N LEU A 25 -5.36 -4.10 -9.15
CA LEU A 25 -4.16 -3.59 -9.82
C LEU A 25 -3.33 -4.73 -10.46
N THR A 26 -3.30 -5.90 -9.84
CA THR A 26 -2.60 -7.07 -10.40
C THR A 26 -3.29 -7.56 -11.67
N ARG A 27 -4.63 -7.62 -11.69
CA ARG A 27 -5.39 -7.94 -12.91
C ARG A 27 -5.17 -6.91 -14.01
N ASP A 28 -5.20 -5.62 -13.67
CA ASP A 28 -4.98 -4.54 -14.64
C ASP A 28 -3.57 -4.65 -15.26
N PHE A 29 -2.56 -4.88 -14.42
CA PHE A 29 -1.19 -5.10 -14.88
C PHE A 29 -1.08 -6.29 -15.83
N GLN A 30 -1.73 -7.41 -15.51
CA GLN A 30 -1.75 -8.61 -16.37
C GLN A 30 -2.44 -8.32 -17.71
N SER A 31 -3.59 -7.64 -17.71
CA SER A 31 -4.29 -7.27 -18.93
C SER A 31 -3.43 -6.41 -19.85
N ILE A 32 -2.66 -5.46 -19.30
CA ILE A 32 -1.73 -4.63 -20.08
C ILE A 32 -0.63 -5.51 -20.71
N VAL A 33 -0.05 -6.44 -19.95
CA VAL A 33 1.00 -7.34 -20.45
C VAL A 33 0.47 -8.27 -21.53
N ASP A 34 -0.71 -8.87 -21.33
CA ASP A 34 -1.33 -9.80 -22.28
C ASP A 34 -1.72 -9.09 -23.60
N ALA A 35 -2.26 -7.86 -23.52
CA ALA A 35 -2.56 -7.06 -24.70
C ALA A 35 -1.31 -6.76 -25.54
N ASN A 36 -0.16 -6.46 -24.90
CA ASN A 36 1.11 -6.28 -25.62
C ASN A 36 1.60 -7.57 -26.28
N ALA A 37 1.41 -8.73 -25.64
CA ALA A 37 1.87 -10.01 -26.17
C ALA A 37 1.14 -10.41 -27.48
N LEU A 38 -0.11 -9.97 -27.67
CA LEU A 38 -0.88 -10.18 -28.88
C LEU A 38 -0.49 -9.23 -30.04
N VAL A 39 0.10 -8.07 -29.74
CA VAL A 39 0.57 -7.09 -30.75
C VAL A 39 2.00 -7.42 -31.22
N ALA A 40 2.84 -7.97 -30.35
CA ALA A 40 4.24 -8.30 -30.66
C ALA A 40 4.45 -9.41 -31.71
N VAL A 41 3.38 -10.04 -32.21
CA VAL A 41 3.42 -11.04 -33.30
C VAL A 41 3.23 -10.44 -34.70
N ASP A 42 2.94 -9.14 -34.82
CA ASP A 42 2.86 -8.43 -36.10
C ASP A 42 3.93 -7.32 -36.15
N ASP A 43 4.98 -7.54 -36.95
CA ASP A 43 6.23 -6.78 -36.95
C ASP A 43 6.14 -5.49 -37.78
N GLU A 44 5.16 -4.63 -37.51
CA GLU A 44 5.05 -3.33 -38.17
C GLU A 44 4.66 -2.22 -37.18
N HIS A 45 5.69 -1.61 -36.59
CA HIS A 45 5.73 -0.30 -35.92
C HIS A 45 4.38 0.29 -35.43
N ASP A 46 4.02 -0.04 -34.19
CA ASP A 46 2.99 0.68 -33.45
C ASP A 46 3.56 1.95 -32.76
N PRO A 47 3.13 3.17 -33.13
CA PRO A 47 3.51 4.40 -32.42
C PRO A 47 2.98 4.45 -30.96
N ASP A 48 2.01 3.62 -30.59
CA ASP A 48 1.39 3.59 -29.26
C ASP A 48 2.19 2.80 -28.20
N GLY A 49 3.25 2.06 -28.57
CA GLY A 49 4.04 1.27 -27.61
C GLY A 49 4.69 2.09 -26.47
N SER A 50 4.89 3.40 -26.67
CA SER A 50 5.34 4.31 -25.62
C SER A 50 4.26 4.55 -24.55
N SER A 51 2.99 4.57 -24.95
CA SER A 51 1.84 4.76 -24.05
C SER A 51 1.62 3.54 -23.18
N THR A 52 1.77 2.34 -23.73
CA THR A 52 1.58 1.09 -23.00
C THR A 52 2.72 0.79 -22.02
N ALA A 53 3.95 1.18 -22.36
CA ALA A 53 5.08 1.11 -21.43
C ALA A 53 4.90 2.07 -20.23
N PHE A 54 4.39 3.29 -20.49
CA PHE A 54 4.07 4.25 -19.44
C PHE A 54 2.93 3.75 -18.54
N GLU A 55 1.86 3.24 -19.12
CA GLU A 55 0.72 2.69 -18.38
C GLU A 55 1.14 1.51 -17.48
N ARG A 56 1.97 0.60 -18.00
CA ARG A 56 2.56 -0.50 -17.23
C ARG A 56 3.38 0.00 -16.04
N ALA A 57 4.25 0.99 -16.27
CA ALA A 57 5.07 1.58 -15.21
C ALA A 57 4.19 2.26 -14.14
N HIS A 58 3.11 2.92 -14.56
CA HIS A 58 2.16 3.56 -13.66
C HIS A 58 1.46 2.53 -12.75
N VAL A 59 0.85 1.48 -13.31
CA VAL A 59 0.17 0.43 -12.53
C VAL A 59 1.15 -0.29 -11.61
N SER A 60 2.37 -0.57 -12.06
CA SER A 60 3.43 -1.17 -11.23
C SER A 60 3.80 -0.32 -10.01
N SER A 61 3.88 1.01 -10.19
CA SER A 61 4.14 1.95 -9.09
C SER A 61 3.00 1.93 -8.06
N LEU A 62 1.75 1.97 -8.51
CA LEU A 62 0.58 1.87 -7.64
C LEU A 62 0.54 0.55 -6.87
N LEU A 63 0.86 -0.56 -7.53
CA LEU A 63 0.94 -1.88 -6.90
C LEU A 63 2.02 -1.94 -5.82
N THR A 64 3.18 -1.34 -6.09
CA THR A 64 4.29 -1.25 -5.13
C THR A 64 3.87 -0.44 -3.90
N GLN A 65 3.22 0.72 -4.11
CA GLN A 65 2.72 1.56 -3.02
C GLN A 65 1.66 0.83 -2.18
N ALA A 66 0.72 0.14 -2.82
CA ALA A 66 -0.33 -0.62 -2.13
C ALA A 66 0.25 -1.77 -1.27
N ARG A 67 1.27 -2.47 -1.77
CA ARG A 67 1.98 -3.52 -1.01
C ARG A 67 2.72 -2.96 0.20
N LEU A 68 3.44 -1.85 0.05
CA LEU A 68 4.09 -1.17 1.18
C LEU A 68 3.06 -0.71 2.23
N HIS A 69 1.89 -0.23 1.80
CA HIS A 69 0.81 0.13 2.71
C HIS A 69 0.24 -1.09 3.44
N LEU A 70 0.08 -2.23 2.75
CA LEU A 70 -0.31 -3.50 3.37
C LEU A 70 0.68 -3.93 4.45
N ASP A 71 1.98 -3.84 4.19
CA ASP A 71 3.02 -4.18 5.17
C ASP A 71 2.93 -3.29 6.42
N HIS A 72 2.67 -1.99 6.24
CA HIS A 72 2.45 -1.08 7.37
C HIS A 72 1.20 -1.42 8.18
N LEU A 73 0.12 -1.86 7.53
CA LEU A 73 -1.10 -2.31 8.20
C LEU A 73 -0.86 -3.59 9.01
N ASP A 74 -0.13 -4.55 8.44
CA ASP A 74 0.24 -5.80 9.10
C ASP A 74 1.15 -5.55 10.32
N GLU A 75 2.11 -4.64 10.21
CA GLU A 75 2.94 -4.21 11.34
C GLU A 75 2.09 -3.50 12.41
N ALA A 76 1.21 -2.58 12.02
CA ALA A 76 0.33 -1.87 12.96
C ALA A 76 -0.56 -2.85 13.76
N LEU A 77 -1.15 -3.85 13.08
CA LEU A 77 -1.93 -4.92 13.72
C LEU A 77 -1.09 -5.75 14.68
N THR A 78 0.13 -6.11 14.29
CA THR A 78 1.07 -6.86 15.14
C THR A 78 1.40 -6.07 16.40
N ARG A 79 1.74 -4.80 16.25
CA ARG A 79 2.05 -3.90 17.37
C ARG A 79 0.86 -3.67 18.29
N LEU A 80 -0.36 -3.64 17.76
CA LEU A 80 -1.57 -3.56 18.57
C LEU A 80 -1.74 -4.78 19.46
N ARG A 81 -1.48 -5.99 18.94
CA ARG A 81 -1.50 -7.23 19.72
C ARG A 81 -0.41 -7.28 20.78
N GLU A 82 0.75 -6.70 20.50
CA GLU A 82 1.87 -6.60 21.45
C GLU A 82 1.73 -5.44 22.45
N GLY A 83 0.70 -4.60 22.34
CA GLY A 83 0.52 -3.40 23.18
C GLY A 83 1.51 -2.27 22.89
N ARG A 84 2.17 -2.28 21.72
CA ARG A 84 3.14 -1.27 21.24
C ARG A 84 2.58 -0.35 20.16
N TYR A 85 1.27 -0.40 19.91
CA TYR A 85 0.61 0.47 18.94
C TYR A 85 0.70 1.94 19.38
N GLY A 86 0.88 2.83 18.41
CA GLY A 86 1.07 4.25 18.67
C GLY A 86 2.46 4.62 19.20
N ILE A 87 3.44 3.71 19.19
CA ILE A 87 4.85 4.02 19.46
C ILE A 87 5.62 4.13 18.15
N CYS A 88 6.56 5.07 18.02
CA CYS A 88 7.41 5.18 16.83
C CYS A 88 8.42 4.02 16.80
N GLU A 89 8.50 3.28 15.70
CA GLU A 89 9.48 2.18 15.55
C GLU A 89 10.94 2.67 15.57
N ARG A 90 11.18 3.92 15.17
CA ARG A 90 12.54 4.45 14.99
C ARG A 90 13.10 5.08 16.26
N CYS A 91 12.30 5.90 16.94
CA CYS A 91 12.77 6.65 18.12
C CYS A 91 12.04 6.29 19.43
N GLY A 92 11.06 5.38 19.40
CA GLY A 92 10.36 4.92 20.59
C GLY A 92 9.40 5.93 21.23
N VAL A 93 9.23 7.12 20.65
CA VAL A 93 8.28 8.13 21.17
C VAL A 93 6.86 7.84 20.72
N GLU A 94 5.87 8.33 21.46
CA GLU A 94 4.46 8.21 21.08
C GLU A 94 4.16 8.94 19.75
N ILE A 95 3.34 8.31 18.94
CA ILE A 95 2.79 8.85 17.71
C ILE A 95 1.52 9.62 18.10
N PRO A 96 1.40 10.90 17.71
CA PRO A 96 0.23 11.71 18.05
C PRO A 96 -1.08 11.01 17.66
N ALA A 97 -2.07 11.02 18.55
CA ALA A 97 -3.38 10.40 18.32
C ALA A 97 -4.04 10.94 17.04
N GLU A 98 -4.00 12.26 16.81
CA GLU A 98 -4.49 12.91 15.59
C GLU A 98 -3.90 12.29 14.30
N ARG A 99 -2.64 11.84 14.34
CA ARG A 99 -2.00 11.16 13.21
C ARG A 99 -2.52 9.74 13.05
N LEU A 100 -2.75 9.02 14.13
CA LEU A 100 -3.32 7.65 14.11
C LEU A 100 -4.82 7.66 13.81
N GLU A 101 -5.50 8.78 14.03
CA GLU A 101 -6.87 9.01 13.59
C GLU A 101 -6.95 9.10 12.06
N VAL A 102 -6.06 9.90 11.45
CA VAL A 102 -6.00 10.10 9.99
C VAL A 102 -5.30 8.95 9.26
N ARG A 103 -4.26 8.37 9.86
CA ARG A 103 -3.40 7.31 9.29
C ARG A 103 -3.11 6.24 10.35
N PRO A 104 -4.04 5.32 10.62
CA PRO A 104 -3.89 4.30 11.66
C PRO A 104 -2.75 3.32 11.39
N ALA A 105 -2.37 3.11 10.13
CA ALA A 105 -1.21 2.29 9.74
C ALA A 105 0.16 2.94 10.05
N SER A 106 0.21 4.17 10.59
CA SER A 106 1.49 4.86 10.82
C SER A 106 2.35 4.17 11.87
N THR A 107 3.51 3.64 11.49
CA THR A 107 4.51 3.05 12.42
C THR A 107 5.56 4.06 12.92
N ARG A 108 5.58 5.27 12.35
CA ARG A 108 6.55 6.35 12.66
C ARG A 108 5.88 7.65 13.07
N CYS A 109 6.50 8.37 14.00
CA CYS A 109 6.10 9.73 14.38
C CYS A 109 6.39 10.73 13.25
N VAL A 110 5.79 11.92 13.33
CA VAL A 110 5.92 12.99 12.31
C VAL A 110 7.40 13.31 12.03
N GLY A 111 8.21 13.45 13.08
CA GLY A 111 9.64 13.74 12.94
C GLY A 111 10.44 12.62 12.26
N CYS A 112 10.12 11.35 12.52
CA CYS A 112 10.80 10.22 11.88
C CYS A 112 10.30 9.95 10.45
N ALA A 113 9.07 10.30 10.14
CA ALA A 113 8.48 10.14 8.82
C ALA A 113 8.97 11.20 7.81
N GLY A 114 9.36 12.39 8.27
CA GLY A 114 9.87 13.47 7.42
C GLY A 114 11.37 13.38 7.07
N VAL A 115 12.09 12.43 7.67
CA VAL A 115 13.51 12.18 7.39
C VAL A 115 13.58 10.96 6.48
N GLY A 116 13.55 11.20 5.17
CA GLY A 116 13.77 10.23 4.10
C GLY A 116 15.20 10.28 3.60
#